data_AF-U5W1I7-F1
#
_entry.id   AF-U5W1I7-F1
#
_cell.length_a   1.000
_cell.length_b   1.000
_cell.length_c   1.000
_cell.angle_alpha   90.00
_cell.angle_beta   90.00
_cell.angle_gamma   90.00
#
_symmetry.space_group_name_H-M   'P 1'
#
loop_
_entity.id
_entity.type
_entity.pdbx_description
1 polymer ?
#
loop_
_entity_poly.entity_id
_entity_poly.type
_entity_poly.pdbx_seq_one_letter_code
_entity_poly.pdbx_strand_id
1 'polypeptide(L)'
;MRAVLASSDEPTVIVGHSYGGIVAAEAAVGVEPVRHLVFVSSYLPEPGESLSTFGAPEPPQFLDFDPEGGTFGAVPELFAETFVQDCPPEIIQEGTARLTRQTITVTQQPVQAVAWHDLPTTYVVCTEDRGTPAAAQREFARRADKVVEVAAGHHPFLSQPETIADLLAGLS
;
A
#
# COMPACT_ATOMS: atom_id res chain seq x y z
N MET A 1 -9.36 12.38 1.65
CA MET A 1 -8.02 12.60 1.07
C MET A 1 -8.01 13.74 0.05
N ARG A 2 -8.58 13.58 -1.16
CA ARG A 2 -8.53 14.61 -2.21
C ARG A 2 -8.95 16.01 -1.75
N ALA A 3 -10.05 16.12 -0.99
CA ALA A 3 -10.49 17.40 -0.42
C ALA A 3 -9.45 18.07 0.49
N VAL A 4 -8.69 17.29 1.26
CA VAL A 4 -7.61 17.80 2.12
C VAL A 4 -6.44 18.28 1.27
N LEU A 5 -6.03 17.48 0.28
CA LEU A 5 -4.95 17.84 -0.64
C LEU A 5 -5.27 19.11 -1.44
N ALA A 6 -6.51 19.27 -1.89
CA ALA A 6 -6.95 20.43 -2.65
C ALA A 6 -7.19 21.69 -1.79
N SER A 7 -7.17 21.56 -0.46
CA SER A 7 -7.36 22.67 0.47
C SER A 7 -6.06 23.27 1.01
N SER A 8 -4.91 22.69 0.65
CA SER A 8 -3.59 23.15 1.06
C SER A 8 -2.81 23.63 -0.17
N ASP A 9 -2.01 24.68 -0.03
CA ASP A 9 -1.06 25.11 -1.06
C ASP A 9 0.36 24.57 -0.79
N GLU A 10 0.55 23.82 0.30
CA GLU A 10 1.87 23.34 0.71
C GLU A 10 2.35 22.18 -0.19
N PRO A 11 3.62 22.21 -0.63
CA PRO A 11 4.24 21.08 -1.32
C PRO A 11 4.09 19.79 -0.51
N THR A 12 3.43 18.79 -1.09
CA THR A 12 3.01 17.59 -0.39
C THR A 12 3.63 16.34 -1.01
N VAL A 13 4.21 15.48 -0.16
CA VAL A 13 4.53 14.09 -0.50
C VAL A 13 3.42 13.20 0.04
N ILE A 14 2.91 12.29 -0.81
CA ILE A 14 1.90 11.32 -0.41
C ILE A 14 2.55 9.95 -0.32
N VAL A 15 2.35 9.27 0.81
CA VAL A 15 2.80 7.89 1.02
C VAL A 15 1.59 6.96 1.00
N GLY A 16 1.57 6.03 0.05
CA GLY A 16 0.52 5.02 -0.12
C GLY A 16 1.06 3.63 0.15
N HIS A 17 0.52 2.97 1.18
CA HIS A 17 0.90 1.61 1.56
C HIS A 17 -0.12 0.58 1.04
N SER A 18 0.33 -0.54 0.46
CA SER A 18 -0.54 -1.64 0.05
C SER A 18 -1.70 -1.14 -0.85
N TYR A 19 -2.96 -1.49 -0.58
CA TYR A 19 -4.13 -0.93 -1.27
C TYR A 19 -4.19 0.61 -1.24
N GLY A 20 -3.66 1.24 -0.19
CA GLY A 20 -3.61 2.69 -0.04
C GLY A 20 -2.82 3.40 -1.14
N GLY A 21 -1.90 2.73 -1.85
CA GLY A 21 -1.25 3.32 -3.02
C GLY A 21 -2.17 3.50 -4.22
N ILE A 22 -3.13 2.60 -4.43
CA ILE A 22 -4.20 2.76 -5.44
C ILE A 22 -4.99 4.04 -5.13
N VAL A 23 -5.46 4.14 -3.88
CA VAL A 23 -6.23 5.31 -3.41
C VAL A 23 -5.42 6.59 -3.52
N ALA A 24 -4.13 6.55 -3.14
CA ALA A 24 -3.25 7.69 -3.18
C ALA A 24 -3.01 8.19 -4.61
N ALA A 25 -2.72 7.27 -5.53
CA ALA A 25 -2.48 7.57 -6.94
C ALA A 25 -3.68 8.24 -7.59
N GLU A 26 -4.89 7.73 -7.37
CA GLU A 26 -6.10 8.28 -7.96
C GLU A 26 -6.51 9.61 -7.30
N ALA A 27 -6.38 9.72 -5.97
CA ALA A 27 -6.71 10.94 -5.26
C ALA A 27 -5.83 12.14 -5.65
N ALA A 28 -4.58 11.88 -6.02
CA ALA A 28 -3.58 12.90 -6.38
C ALA A 28 -3.72 13.44 -7.82
N VAL A 29 -4.57 12.83 -8.67
CA VAL A 29 -4.70 13.22 -10.09
C VAL A 29 -5.07 14.70 -10.22
N GLY A 30 -4.20 15.50 -10.85
CA GLY A 30 -4.42 16.92 -11.08
C GLY A 30 -4.47 17.79 -9.80
N VAL A 31 -3.84 17.35 -8.71
CA VAL A 31 -3.76 18.13 -7.46
C VAL A 31 -2.39 18.81 -7.37
N GLU A 32 -2.33 20.11 -7.73
CA GLU A 32 -1.07 20.86 -7.91
C GLU A 32 -0.09 20.85 -6.72
N PRO A 33 -0.53 20.87 -5.45
CA PRO A 33 0.39 20.82 -4.31
C PRO A 33 1.16 19.50 -4.21
N VAL A 34 0.67 18.41 -4.83
CA VAL A 34 1.33 17.10 -4.74
C VAL A 34 2.59 17.10 -5.60
N ARG A 35 3.74 16.83 -4.98
CA ARG A 35 5.06 16.85 -5.65
C ARG A 35 5.71 15.50 -5.80
N HIS A 36 5.31 14.51 -5.00
CA HIS A 36 5.90 13.17 -5.03
C HIS A 36 4.93 12.12 -4.52
N LEU A 37 4.98 10.93 -5.11
CA LEU A 37 4.26 9.75 -4.62
C LEU A 37 5.25 8.68 -4.15
N VAL A 38 5.06 8.20 -2.93
CA VAL A 38 5.83 7.09 -2.36
C VAL A 38 4.90 5.89 -2.19
N PHE A 39 5.21 4.80 -2.86
CA PHE A 39 4.47 3.55 -2.78
C PHE A 39 5.22 2.57 -1.90
N VAL A 40 4.59 2.04 -0.85
CA VAL A 40 5.19 1.07 0.07
C VAL A 40 4.45 -0.24 -0.06
N SER A 41 5.15 -1.31 -0.47
CA SER A 41 4.56 -2.66 -0.65
C SER A 41 3.20 -2.65 -1.36
N SER A 42 3.08 -1.81 -2.40
CA SER A 42 1.80 -1.39 -2.96
C SER A 42 1.50 -1.96 -4.35
N TYR A 43 0.21 -1.98 -4.70
CA TYR A 43 -0.27 -2.30 -6.03
C TYR A 43 -0.38 -1.01 -6.84
N LEU A 44 0.10 -1.04 -8.09
CA LEU A 44 0.05 0.11 -9.00
C LEU A 44 -0.73 -0.27 -10.27
N PRO A 45 -2.05 -0.49 -10.24
CA PRO A 45 -2.86 -0.78 -11.43
C PRO A 45 -2.81 0.36 -12.47
N GLU A 46 -2.86 0.01 -13.74
CA GLU A 46 -3.12 0.93 -14.86
C GLU A 46 -4.61 1.32 -14.90
N PRO A 47 -4.97 2.47 -15.52
CA PRO A 47 -6.35 2.79 -15.85
C PRO A 47 -7.11 1.61 -16.47
N GLY A 48 -8.24 1.23 -15.86
CA GLY A 48 -9.05 0.08 -16.24
C GLY A 48 -8.69 -1.23 -15.53
N GLU A 49 -7.53 -1.33 -14.87
CA GLU A 49 -7.20 -2.45 -13.97
C GLU A 49 -7.78 -2.20 -12.56
N SER A 50 -7.96 -3.27 -11.79
CA SER A 50 -8.36 -3.21 -10.38
C SER A 50 -7.43 -4.07 -9.53
N LEU A 51 -7.55 -4.03 -8.20
CA LEU A 51 -6.77 -4.93 -7.34
C LEU A 51 -7.00 -6.41 -7.69
N SER A 52 -8.24 -6.77 -8.04
CA SER A 52 -8.61 -8.14 -8.42
C SER A 52 -7.94 -8.62 -9.71
N THR A 53 -7.43 -7.71 -10.55
CA THR A 53 -6.63 -8.05 -11.74
C THR A 53 -5.37 -8.83 -11.39
N PHE A 54 -4.83 -8.63 -10.19
CA PHE A 54 -3.58 -9.25 -9.73
C PHE A 54 -3.80 -10.39 -8.72
N GLY A 55 -5.05 -10.68 -8.38
CA GLY A 55 -5.39 -11.73 -7.43
C GLY A 55 -5.18 -13.13 -8.00
N ALA A 56 -4.85 -14.08 -7.13
CA ALA A 56 -4.92 -15.50 -7.47
C ALA A 56 -6.40 -15.95 -7.58
N PRO A 57 -6.71 -17.04 -8.31
CA PRO A 57 -8.07 -17.56 -8.42
C PRO A 57 -8.71 -17.90 -7.07
N GLU A 58 -7.88 -18.40 -6.14
CA GLU A 58 -8.28 -18.70 -4.77
C GLU A 58 -7.76 -17.62 -3.82
N PRO A 59 -8.58 -17.16 -2.85
CA PRO A 59 -8.13 -16.19 -1.87
C PRO A 59 -6.99 -16.77 -1.01
N PRO A 60 -5.97 -15.97 -0.67
CA PRO A 60 -4.95 -16.36 0.28
C PRO A 60 -5.54 -16.78 1.64
N GLN A 61 -4.94 -17.78 2.29
CA GLN A 61 -5.43 -18.32 3.57
C GLN A 61 -5.45 -17.29 4.70
N PHE A 62 -4.59 -16.27 4.63
CA PHE A 62 -4.55 -15.17 5.60
C PHE A 62 -5.71 -14.17 5.41
N LEU A 63 -6.55 -14.32 4.38
CA LEU A 63 -7.74 -13.50 4.17
C LEU A 63 -9.01 -14.28 4.50
N ASP A 64 -9.81 -13.71 5.39
CA ASP A 64 -11.15 -14.16 5.72
C ASP A 64 -12.16 -13.43 4.81
N PHE A 65 -12.63 -14.10 3.76
CA PHE A 65 -13.63 -13.58 2.83
C PHE A 65 -15.05 -13.93 3.29
N ASP A 66 -15.91 -12.91 3.36
CA ASP A 66 -17.34 -13.02 3.62
C ASP A 66 -18.12 -12.41 2.45
N PRO A 67 -18.41 -13.19 1.39
CA PRO A 67 -19.15 -12.72 0.22
C PRO A 67 -20.59 -12.30 0.54
N GLU A 68 -21.24 -12.95 1.51
CA GLU A 68 -22.62 -12.65 1.89
C GLU A 68 -22.71 -11.30 2.61
N GLY A 69 -21.78 -11.01 3.51
CA GLY A 69 -21.63 -9.70 4.14
C GLY A 69 -20.95 -8.65 3.26
N GLY A 70 -20.41 -9.04 2.10
CA GLY A 70 -19.72 -8.13 1.17
C GLY A 70 -18.39 -7.57 1.70
N THR A 71 -17.74 -8.30 2.59
CA THR A 71 -16.50 -7.84 3.27
C THR A 71 -15.42 -8.90 3.31
N PHE A 72 -14.18 -8.46 3.50
CA PHE A 72 -13.04 -9.33 3.76
C PHE A 72 -12.16 -8.70 4.84
N GLY A 73 -11.33 -9.50 5.51
CA GLY A 73 -10.37 -9.04 6.49
C GLY A 73 -9.19 -10.01 6.61
N ALA A 74 -8.23 -9.68 7.47
CA ALA A 74 -7.19 -10.64 7.83
C ALA A 74 -7.76 -11.68 8.81
N VAL A 75 -7.34 -12.94 8.67
CA VAL A 75 -7.55 -13.97 9.69
C VAL A 75 -6.69 -13.61 10.91
N PRO A 76 -7.28 -13.35 12.09
CA PRO A 76 -6.53 -12.86 13.25
C PRO A 76 -5.34 -13.74 13.66
N GLU A 77 -5.50 -15.07 13.55
CA GLU A 77 -4.49 -16.04 13.92
C GLU A 77 -3.28 -16.04 12.97
N LEU A 78 -3.48 -15.60 11.72
CA LEU A 78 -2.45 -15.55 10.67
C LEU A 78 -1.89 -14.14 10.48
N PHE A 79 -2.54 -13.11 11.06
CA PHE A 79 -2.16 -11.72 10.87
C PHE A 79 -0.72 -11.45 11.32
N ALA A 80 -0.36 -11.91 12.51
CA ALA A 80 0.96 -11.66 13.09
C ALA A 80 2.08 -12.22 12.22
N GLU A 81 1.94 -13.47 11.77
CA GLU A 81 2.97 -14.14 10.96
C GLU A 81 3.04 -13.68 9.51
N THR A 82 2.00 -13.01 9.01
CA THR A 82 1.89 -12.59 7.61
C THR A 82 2.26 -11.13 7.40
N PHE A 83 1.79 -10.24 8.28
CA PHE A 83 1.80 -8.80 8.03
C PHE A 83 2.71 -8.01 8.97
N VAL A 84 2.98 -8.51 10.17
CA VAL A 84 3.74 -7.81 11.22
C VAL A 84 4.77 -8.72 11.88
N GLN A 85 5.28 -9.72 11.14
CA GLN A 85 6.16 -10.77 11.65
C GLN A 85 7.50 -10.27 12.17
N ASP A 86 7.90 -9.09 11.73
CA ASP A 86 9.16 -8.40 12.04
C ASP A 86 8.95 -7.22 13.00
N CYS A 87 7.73 -7.04 13.53
CA CYS A 87 7.41 -5.97 14.46
C CYS A 87 7.65 -6.38 15.92
N PRO A 88 7.88 -5.41 16.83
CA PRO A 88 7.90 -5.66 18.27
C PRO A 88 6.56 -6.24 18.80
N PRO A 89 6.58 -7.06 19.86
CA PRO A 89 5.38 -7.71 20.40
C PRO A 89 4.22 -6.74 20.71
N GLU A 90 4.52 -5.56 21.21
CA GLU A 90 3.53 -4.51 21.50
C GLU A 90 2.80 -4.03 20.24
N ILE A 91 3.53 -3.87 19.13
CA ILE A 91 2.96 -3.48 17.84
C ILE A 91 2.11 -4.62 17.27
N ILE A 92 2.56 -5.87 17.41
CA ILE A 92 1.78 -7.04 16.99
C ILE A 92 0.45 -7.10 17.75
N GLN A 93 0.49 -6.91 19.07
CA GLN A 93 -0.70 -6.92 19.92
C GLN A 93 -1.66 -5.77 19.53
N GLU A 94 -1.15 -4.54 19.40
CA GLU A 94 -1.96 -3.39 19.01
C GLU A 94 -2.56 -3.54 17.61
N GLY A 95 -1.78 -4.02 16.64
CA GLY A 95 -2.22 -4.24 15.27
C GLY A 95 -3.34 -5.27 15.20
N THR A 96 -3.17 -6.41 15.90
CA THR A 96 -4.19 -7.47 15.96
C THR A 96 -5.49 -6.97 16.57
N ALA A 97 -5.41 -6.16 17.64
CA ALA A 97 -6.58 -5.60 18.32
C ALA A 97 -7.35 -4.54 17.49
N ARG A 98 -6.72 -3.99 16.45
CA ARG A 98 -7.29 -2.95 15.58
C ARG A 98 -7.71 -3.48 14.21
N LEU A 99 -7.65 -4.80 13.99
CA LEU A 99 -8.14 -5.40 12.75
C LEU A 99 -9.60 -5.04 12.52
N THR A 100 -9.90 -4.66 11.29
CA THR A 100 -11.24 -4.35 10.83
C THR A 100 -11.47 -4.96 9.45
N ARG A 101 -12.74 -5.17 9.10
CA ARG A 101 -13.12 -5.66 7.78
C ARG A 101 -13.21 -4.51 6.79
N GLN A 102 -12.92 -4.82 5.54
CA GLN A 102 -12.98 -3.91 4.40
C GLN A 102 -14.03 -4.43 3.40
N THR A 103 -14.72 -3.54 2.68
CA THR A 103 -15.68 -3.97 1.65
C THR A 103 -14.96 -4.63 0.47
N ILE A 104 -15.50 -5.75 -0.03
CA ILE A 104 -14.95 -6.46 -1.21
C ILE A 104 -14.94 -5.56 -2.45
N THR A 105 -15.87 -4.60 -2.55
CA THR A 105 -16.02 -3.69 -3.69
C THR A 105 -14.72 -2.97 -4.04
N VAL A 106 -13.91 -2.59 -3.06
CA VAL A 106 -12.61 -1.93 -3.28
C VAL A 106 -11.64 -2.74 -4.14
N THR A 107 -11.80 -4.06 -4.16
CA THR A 107 -10.92 -4.95 -4.91
C THR A 107 -11.30 -4.98 -6.39
N GLN A 108 -12.55 -4.66 -6.71
CA GLN A 108 -13.15 -4.81 -8.03
C GLN A 108 -13.28 -3.49 -8.78
N GLN A 109 -13.11 -2.36 -8.09
CA GLN A 109 -13.22 -1.03 -8.69
C GLN A 109 -12.03 -0.77 -9.62
N PRO A 110 -12.26 -0.57 -10.94
CA PRO A 110 -11.20 -0.20 -11.85
C PRO A 110 -10.73 1.23 -11.57
N VAL A 111 -9.41 1.43 -11.52
CA VAL A 111 -8.87 2.79 -11.41
C VAL A 111 -9.18 3.58 -12.69
N GLN A 112 -9.56 4.84 -12.55
CA GLN A 112 -9.92 5.68 -13.70
C GLN A 112 -8.71 6.45 -14.24
N ALA A 113 -7.85 6.89 -13.34
CA ALA A 113 -6.63 7.63 -13.65
C ALA A 113 -5.62 7.45 -12.51
N VAL A 114 -4.35 7.68 -12.83
CA VAL A 114 -3.25 7.51 -11.89
C VAL A 114 -2.28 8.68 -11.97
N ALA A 115 -2.00 9.31 -10.84
CA ALA A 115 -1.11 10.47 -10.80
C ALA A 115 0.38 10.11 -10.92
N TRP A 116 0.74 8.83 -10.77
CA TRP A 116 2.12 8.36 -10.93
C TRP A 116 2.61 8.37 -12.38
N HIS A 117 1.75 8.64 -13.36
CA HIS A 117 2.17 8.97 -14.73
C HIS A 117 2.77 10.38 -14.87
N ASP A 118 2.38 11.31 -13.99
CA ASP A 118 2.69 12.74 -14.14
C ASP A 118 3.57 13.28 -13.00
N LEU A 119 3.79 12.49 -11.94
CA LEU A 119 4.50 12.90 -10.73
C LEU A 119 5.73 12.02 -10.51
N PRO A 120 6.82 12.58 -9.96
CA PRO A 120 7.95 11.80 -9.47
C PRO A 120 7.50 10.72 -8.46
N THR A 121 8.09 9.54 -8.58
CA THR A 121 7.70 8.38 -7.77
C THR A 121 8.88 7.64 -7.14
N THR A 122 8.64 7.14 -5.93
CA THR A 122 9.51 6.18 -5.26
C THR A 122 8.70 4.96 -4.87
N TYR A 123 9.12 3.77 -5.27
CA TYR A 123 8.57 2.51 -4.79
C TYR A 123 9.51 1.89 -3.74
N VAL A 124 8.95 1.47 -2.61
CA VAL A 124 9.63 0.75 -1.53
C VAL A 124 9.20 -0.71 -1.58
N VAL A 125 10.10 -1.57 -2.05
CA VAL A 125 9.94 -3.03 -2.04
C VAL A 125 10.30 -3.55 -0.65
N CYS A 126 9.35 -4.18 0.02
CA CYS A 126 9.56 -4.88 1.28
C CYS A 126 9.96 -6.33 0.98
N THR A 127 11.25 -6.65 1.12
CA THR A 127 11.80 -7.92 0.59
C THR A 127 11.43 -9.15 1.40
N GLU A 128 10.96 -8.97 2.63
CA GLU A 128 10.53 -10.05 3.54
C GLU A 128 9.01 -10.08 3.73
N ASP A 129 8.27 -9.33 2.92
CA ASP A 129 6.81 -9.32 2.94
C ASP A 129 6.21 -10.68 2.56
N ARG A 130 5.38 -11.23 3.45
CA ARG A 130 4.70 -12.52 3.30
C ARG A 130 3.27 -12.38 2.78
N GLY A 131 2.68 -11.18 2.88
CA GLY A 131 1.34 -10.89 2.35
C GLY A 131 1.36 -10.53 0.88
N THR A 132 2.31 -9.68 0.47
CA THR A 132 2.56 -9.32 -0.93
C THR A 132 3.99 -9.68 -1.30
N PRO A 133 4.26 -10.85 -1.92
CA PRO A 133 5.62 -11.31 -2.15
C PRO A 133 6.48 -10.32 -2.93
N ALA A 134 7.75 -10.18 -2.54
CA ALA A 134 8.69 -9.21 -3.14
C ALA A 134 8.80 -9.34 -4.68
N ALA A 135 8.66 -10.55 -5.23
CA ALA A 135 8.65 -10.74 -6.68
C ALA A 135 7.47 -10.03 -7.37
N ALA A 136 6.27 -10.08 -6.78
CA ALA A 136 5.11 -9.35 -7.29
C ALA A 136 5.28 -7.84 -7.12
N GLN A 137 5.79 -7.40 -5.96
CA GLN A 137 6.10 -5.99 -5.73
C GLN A 137 7.09 -5.44 -6.78
N ARG A 138 8.12 -6.21 -7.16
CA ARG A 138 9.09 -5.81 -8.18
C ARG A 138 8.45 -5.62 -9.56
N GLU A 139 7.40 -6.37 -9.90
CA GLU A 139 6.66 -6.13 -11.15
C GLU A 139 5.93 -4.78 -11.14
N PHE A 140 5.32 -4.40 -10.00
CA PHE A 140 4.72 -3.07 -9.84
C PHE A 140 5.77 -1.97 -9.78
N ALA A 141 6.88 -2.20 -9.09
CA ALA A 141 7.96 -1.23 -8.91
C ALA A 141 8.60 -0.79 -10.24
N ARG A 142 8.51 -1.60 -11.31
CA ARG A 142 8.93 -1.21 -12.67
C ARG A 142 8.15 -0.01 -13.22
N ARG A 143 6.99 0.31 -12.67
CA ARG A 143 6.17 1.48 -13.03
C ARG A 143 6.61 2.77 -12.30
N ALA A 144 7.56 2.68 -11.35
CA ALA A 144 8.06 3.83 -10.60
C ALA A 144 9.43 4.30 -11.10
N ASP A 145 9.74 5.58 -10.90
CA ASP A 145 11.00 6.21 -11.32
C ASP A 145 12.18 5.72 -10.49
N LYS A 146 11.96 5.56 -9.18
CA LYS A 146 12.96 5.08 -8.23
C LYS A 146 12.44 3.88 -7.46
N VAL A 147 13.27 2.86 -7.32
CA VAL A 147 12.99 1.69 -6.50
C VAL A 147 13.99 1.61 -5.36
N VAL A 148 13.50 1.40 -4.15
CA VAL A 148 14.29 1.13 -2.94
C VAL A 148 13.85 -0.20 -2.37
N GLU A 149 14.79 -1.08 -2.05
CA GLU A 149 14.49 -2.33 -1.37
C GLU A 149 14.83 -2.20 0.13
N VAL A 150 13.91 -2.62 0.98
CA VAL A 150 14.04 -2.64 2.45
C VAL A 150 13.81 -4.07 2.93
N ALA A 151 14.74 -4.58 3.76
CA ALA A 151 14.64 -5.89 4.39
C ALA A 151 13.63 -5.87 5.54
N ALA A 152 12.34 -5.75 5.19
CA ALA A 152 11.23 -5.65 6.12
C ALA A 152 10.02 -6.46 5.61
N GLY A 153 9.11 -6.76 6.53
CA GLY A 153 7.78 -7.29 6.27
C GLY A 153 6.83 -6.26 5.65
N HIS A 154 5.53 -6.52 5.70
CA HIS A 154 4.54 -5.71 4.97
C HIS A 154 4.49 -4.25 5.44
N HIS A 155 4.80 -3.98 6.72
CA HIS A 155 4.67 -2.66 7.36
C HIS A 155 6.02 -2.08 7.84
N PRO A 156 6.92 -1.66 6.93
CA PRO A 156 8.26 -1.20 7.31
C PRO A 156 8.26 0.06 8.17
N PHE A 157 7.19 0.87 8.11
CA PHE A 157 7.02 2.05 8.98
C PHE A 157 6.65 1.68 10.42
N LEU A 158 6.36 0.42 10.71
CA LEU A 158 6.16 -0.11 12.05
C LEU A 158 7.40 -0.86 12.56
N SER A 159 8.03 -1.69 11.71
CA SER A 159 9.20 -2.47 12.10
C SER A 159 10.51 -1.69 12.04
N GLN A 160 10.66 -0.78 11.07
CA GLN A 160 11.86 0.00 10.81
C GLN A 160 11.52 1.49 10.55
N PRO A 161 10.89 2.18 11.50
CA PRO A 161 10.38 3.55 11.30
C PRO A 161 11.48 4.55 10.91
N GLU A 162 12.69 4.43 11.47
CA GLU A 162 13.82 5.31 11.15
C GLU A 162 14.22 5.19 9.68
N THR A 163 14.28 3.97 9.14
CA THR A 163 14.61 3.73 7.72
C THR A 163 13.61 4.40 6.78
N ILE A 164 12.31 4.31 7.10
CA ILE A 164 11.28 4.97 6.30
C ILE A 164 11.33 6.50 6.47
N ALA A 165 11.56 7.00 7.68
CA ALA A 165 11.69 8.43 7.94
C ALA A 165 12.87 9.05 7.18
N ASP A 166 14.03 8.41 7.20
CA ASP A 166 15.23 8.86 6.47
C ASP A 166 15.01 8.83 4.95
N LEU A 167 14.32 7.81 4.44
CA LEU A 167 13.94 7.75 3.03
C LEU A 167 13.07 8.94 2.63
N LEU A 168 12.06 9.26 3.43
CA LEU A 168 11.14 10.37 3.17
C LEU A 168 11.86 11.72 3.28
N ALA A 169 12.72 11.91 4.29
CA ALA A 169 13.50 13.12 4.47
C ALA A 169 14.53 13.34 3.34
N GLY A 170 14.98 12.26 2.71
CA GLY A 170 15.89 12.30 1.56
C GLY A 170 15.21 12.51 0.20
N LEU A 171 13.89 12.69 0.15
CA LEU A 171 13.20 13.05 -1.09
C LEU A 171 13.49 14.53 -1.40
N SER A 172 14.11 14.78 -2.55
CA SER A 172 14.47 16.11 -3.04
C SER A 172 13.32 16.80 -3.76
#